data_AF-A0A438DUB7-F1
#
_entry.id   AF-A0A438DUB7-F1
#
_cell.length_a   1.000
_cell.length_b   1.000
_cell.length_c   1.000
_cell.angle_alpha   90.00
_cell.angle_beta   90.00
_cell.angle_gamma   90.00
#
_symmetry.space_group_name_H-M   'P 1'
#
loop_
_entity.id
_entity.type
_entity.pdbx_description
1 polymer ?
#
loop_
_entity_poly.entity_id
_entity_poly.type
_entity_poly.pdbx_seq_one_letter_code
_entity_poly.pdbx_strand_id
1 'polypeptide(L)'
;MFVTAADPMLEPPIITVNTVLSLLAVDYPANKLSCYVSDDGASPLTFFALLEASKFAKLWVPFCKKYCIQPRAHLQILFQRVEEYEELRRRIEDATLKSISNELSTAEFVAFLKYKKGKPSNYNQGMLKDTTS
;
A
#
# COMPACT_ATOMS: atom_id res chain seq x y z
N MET A 1 -9.91 4.88 8.43
CA MET A 1 -8.64 5.30 9.05
C MET A 1 -7.90 6.17 8.05
N PHE A 2 -7.32 7.28 8.50
CA PHE A 2 -6.55 8.19 7.65
C PHE A 2 -5.07 8.05 7.99
N VAL A 3 -4.22 7.97 6.97
CA VAL A 3 -2.76 7.96 7.06
C VAL A 3 -2.26 9.12 6.23
N THR A 4 -1.39 9.95 6.80
CA THR A 4 -0.70 11.01 6.08
C THR A 4 0.70 10.53 5.74
N ALA A 5 1.10 10.63 4.48
CA ALA A 5 2.47 10.38 4.06
C ALA A 5 3.26 11.69 4.10
N ALA A 6 4.42 11.68 4.74
CA ALA A 6 5.38 12.77 4.67
C ALA A 6 6.15 12.72 3.33
N ASP A 7 6.89 13.79 3.01
CA ASP A 7 7.80 13.80 1.87
C ASP A 7 8.73 12.57 1.95
N PRO A 8 8.79 11.73 0.89
CA PRO A 8 9.59 10.53 0.90
C PRO A 8 11.11 10.76 0.99
N MET A 9 11.56 12.00 0.79
CA MET A 9 12.95 12.41 1.05
C MET A 9 13.24 12.62 2.53
N LEU A 10 12.21 12.96 3.33
CA LEU A 10 12.33 13.14 4.78
C LEU A 10 12.04 11.84 5.53
N GLU A 11 11.09 11.03 5.05
CA GLU A 11 10.71 9.75 5.65
C GLU A 11 10.64 8.65 4.61
N PRO A 12 11.35 7.52 4.77
CA PRO A 12 11.30 6.42 3.82
C PRO A 12 9.86 5.88 3.61
N PRO A 13 9.40 5.69 2.37
CA PRO A 13 8.05 5.19 2.06
C PRO A 13 7.67 3.87 2.73
N ILE A 14 8.68 3.04 3.08
CA ILE A 14 8.49 1.77 3.78
C ILE A 14 7.83 1.96 5.16
N ILE A 15 8.02 3.10 5.82
CA ILE A 15 7.39 3.39 7.12
C ILE A 15 5.89 3.60 6.93
N THR A 16 5.49 4.39 5.93
CA THR A 16 4.08 4.56 5.55
C THR A 16 3.45 3.23 5.17
N VAL A 17 4.14 2.40 4.38
CA VAL A 17 3.69 1.05 3.99
C VAL A 17 3.45 0.16 5.21
N ASN A 18 4.37 0.17 6.18
CA ASN A 18 4.23 -0.62 7.40
C ASN A 18 3.01 -0.22 8.23
N THR A 19 2.78 1.09 8.34
CA THR A 19 1.58 1.62 8.98
C THR A 19 0.32 1.15 8.26
N VAL A 20 0.25 1.31 6.94
CA VAL A 20 -0.92 0.90 6.14
C VAL A 20 -1.18 -0.61 6.25
N LEU A 21 -0.15 -1.45 6.13
CA LEU A 21 -0.28 -2.90 6.25
C LEU A 21 -0.76 -3.31 7.66
N SER A 22 -0.26 -2.63 8.69
CA SER A 22 -0.68 -2.88 10.06
C SER A 22 -2.14 -2.51 10.28
N LEU A 23 -2.59 -1.38 9.72
CA LEU A 23 -4.00 -0.96 9.78
C LEU A 23 -4.92 -1.91 9.02
N LEU A 24 -4.51 -2.40 7.85
CA LEU A 24 -5.28 -3.37 7.06
C LEU A 24 -5.39 -4.74 7.73
N ALA A 25 -4.43 -5.10 8.58
CA ALA A 25 -4.41 -6.34 9.34
C ALA A 25 -5.14 -6.27 10.69
N VAL A 26 -5.70 -5.11 11.06
CA VAL A 26 -6.51 -4.99 12.27
C VAL A 26 -7.71 -5.93 12.19
N ASP A 27 -8.02 -6.57 13.32
CA ASP A 27 -9.18 -7.43 13.46
C ASP A 27 -10.48 -6.60 13.49
N TYR A 28 -10.87 -6.14 12.31
CA TYR A 28 -12.08 -5.38 12.06
C TYR A 28 -12.80 -5.96 10.84
N PRO A 29 -14.15 -5.93 10.79
CA PRO A 29 -14.89 -6.41 9.64
C PRO A 29 -14.41 -5.74 8.35
N ALA A 30 -14.02 -6.55 7.36
CA ALA A 30 -13.39 -6.06 6.13
C ALA A 30 -14.29 -5.09 5.35
N ASN A 31 -15.61 -5.27 5.44
CA ASN A 31 -16.61 -4.40 4.81
C ASN A 31 -16.80 -3.05 5.54
N LYS A 32 -16.18 -2.86 6.71
CA LYS A 32 -16.24 -1.63 7.49
C LYS A 32 -14.86 -1.00 7.69
N LEU A 33 -13.80 -1.66 7.24
CA LEU A 33 -12.44 -1.16 7.30
C LEU A 33 -12.10 -0.49 5.97
N SER A 34 -11.86 0.81 6.01
CA SER A 34 -11.33 1.57 4.88
C SER A 34 -10.13 2.38 5.35
N CYS A 35 -9.03 2.26 4.60
CA CYS A 35 -7.80 3.02 4.83
C CYS A 35 -7.66 4.06 3.71
N TYR A 36 -7.53 5.32 4.09
CA TYR A 36 -7.32 6.44 3.19
C TYR A 36 -5.92 6.98 3.44
N VAL A 37 -5.14 7.13 2.37
CA VAL A 37 -3.79 7.71 2.44
C VAL A 37 -3.81 9.06 1.75
N SER A 38 -3.45 10.11 2.48
CA SER A 38 -3.21 11.46 1.94
C SER A 38 -1.72 11.63 1.75
N ASP A 39 -1.29 11.90 0.52
CA ASP A 39 0.10 12.19 0.17
C ASP A 39 0.18 13.62 -0.35
N ASP A 40 0.67 14.53 0.49
CA ASP A 40 0.76 15.95 0.17
C ASP A 40 1.93 16.24 -0.81
N GLY A 41 2.89 15.32 -0.90
CA GLY A 41 4.03 15.41 -1.82
C GLY A 41 3.71 14.86 -3.22
N ALA A 42 2.56 14.20 -3.40
CA ALA A 42 2.14 13.52 -4.64
C ALA A 42 3.28 12.73 -5.30
N SER A 43 4.09 12.04 -4.49
CA SER A 43 5.34 11.45 -4.97
C SER A 43 5.08 10.14 -5.70
N PRO A 44 5.63 9.96 -6.92
CA PRO A 44 5.55 8.68 -7.63
C PRO A 44 6.11 7.50 -6.80
N LEU A 45 7.10 7.77 -5.95
CA LEU A 45 7.71 6.77 -5.08
C LEU A 45 6.74 6.29 -3.98
N THR A 46 6.01 7.22 -3.35
CA THR A 46 4.97 6.90 -2.35
C THR A 46 3.86 6.07 -2.98
N PHE A 47 3.42 6.45 -4.19
CA PHE A 47 2.41 5.68 -4.93
C PHE A 47 2.89 4.26 -5.26
N PHE A 48 4.13 4.11 -5.75
CA PHE A 48 4.71 2.80 -6.06
C PHE A 48 4.81 1.92 -4.81
N ALA A 49 5.25 2.49 -3.69
CA ALA A 49 5.35 1.77 -2.42
C ALA A 49 3.98 1.27 -1.93
N LEU A 50 2.95 2.12 -1.98
CA LEU A 50 1.58 1.75 -1.62
C LEU A 50 0.98 0.69 -2.55
N LEU A 51 1.34 0.73 -3.84
CA LEU A 51 0.94 -0.28 -4.79
C LEU A 51 1.56 -1.65 -4.45
N GLU A 52 2.88 -1.72 -4.25
CA GLU A 52 3.51 -2.99 -3.88
C GLU A 52 2.96 -3.51 -2.55
N ALA A 53 2.71 -2.61 -1.58
CA ALA A 53 2.04 -2.93 -0.34
C ALA A 53 0.64 -3.52 -0.58
N SER A 54 -0.14 -3.00 -1.52
CA SER A 54 -1.47 -3.54 -1.86
C SER A 54 -1.41 -4.98 -2.40
N LYS A 55 -0.31 -5.37 -3.06
CA LYS A 55 -0.10 -6.74 -3.53
C LYS A 55 0.19 -7.66 -2.35
N PHE A 56 1.11 -7.26 -1.47
CA PHE A 56 1.46 -8.00 -0.27
C PHE A 56 0.28 -8.11 0.71
N ALA A 57 -0.52 -7.06 0.87
CA ALA A 57 -1.69 -7.04 1.74
C ALA A 57 -2.70 -8.18 1.43
N LYS A 58 -2.81 -8.60 0.16
CA LYS A 58 -3.68 -9.71 -0.24
C LYS A 58 -3.24 -11.06 0.33
N LEU A 59 -1.95 -11.24 0.55
CA LEU A 59 -1.38 -12.41 1.22
C LEU A 59 -1.42 -12.24 2.73
N TRP A 60 -1.01 -11.07 3.21
CA TRP A 60 -0.82 -10.77 4.62
C TRP A 60 -2.13 -10.69 5.43
N VAL A 61 -3.15 -10.00 4.93
CA VAL A 61 -4.39 -9.78 5.69
C VAL A 61 -5.12 -11.10 5.99
N PRO A 62 -5.31 -12.03 5.03
CA PRO A 62 -5.86 -13.35 5.33
C PRO A 62 -5.01 -14.16 6.31
N PHE A 63 -3.67 -14.05 6.22
CA PHE A 63 -2.75 -14.71 7.15
C PHE A 63 -2.95 -14.21 8.59
N CYS A 64 -2.95 -12.88 8.81
CA CYS A 64 -3.19 -12.30 10.14
C CYS A 64 -4.53 -12.74 10.74
N LYS A 65 -5.58 -12.79 9.92
CA LYS A 65 -6.92 -13.23 10.35
C LYS A 65 -6.95 -14.70 10.71
N LYS A 66 -6.31 -15.56 9.92
CA LYS A 66 -6.25 -17.00 10.17
C LYS A 66 -5.52 -17.34 11.48
N TYR A 67 -4.49 -16.58 11.82
CA TYR A 67 -3.64 -16.83 12.99
C TYR A 67 -3.88 -15.86 14.15
N CYS A 68 -4.96 -15.07 14.11
CA CYS A 68 -5.36 -14.10 15.14
C CYS A 68 -4.22 -13.18 15.61
N ILE A 69 -3.40 -12.70 14.66
CA ILE A 69 -2.21 -11.90 14.97
C ILE A 69 -2.64 -10.49 15.39
N GLN A 70 -2.42 -10.11 16.65
CA GLN A 70 -2.85 -8.81 17.17
C GLN A 70 -1.88 -7.65 16.78
N PRO A 71 -2.39 -6.43 16.48
CA PRO A 71 -1.61 -5.42 15.76
C PRO A 71 -0.68 -4.51 16.57
N ARG A 72 -0.44 -4.75 17.86
CA ARG A 72 -0.01 -3.64 18.75
C ARG A 72 1.47 -3.24 18.73
N ALA A 73 2.36 -4.05 18.13
CA ALA A 73 3.78 -3.74 17.89
C ALA A 73 4.51 -4.89 17.16
N HIS A 74 3.92 -6.09 17.19
CA HIS A 74 4.56 -7.32 16.74
C HIS A 74 4.50 -7.50 15.22
N LEU A 75 3.59 -6.81 14.51
CA LEU A 75 3.40 -6.97 13.07
C LEU A 75 4.65 -6.57 12.28
N GLN A 76 5.36 -5.51 12.70
CA GLN A 76 6.57 -5.05 12.02
C GLN A 76 7.74 -6.03 12.17
N ILE A 77 7.83 -6.70 13.31
CA ILE A 77 8.81 -7.79 13.54
C ILE A 77 8.39 -9.05 12.77
N LEU A 78 7.08 -9.33 12.68
CA LEU A 78 6.57 -10.48 11.94
C LEU A 78 6.76 -10.34 10.43
N PHE A 79 6.68 -9.12 9.89
CA PHE A 79 6.99 -8.83 8.49
C PHE A 79 8.37 -9.32 8.09
N GLN A 80 9.40 -9.03 8.89
CA GLN A 80 10.80 -9.44 8.65
C GLN A 80 10.99 -10.96 8.61
N ARG A 81 9.98 -11.76 9.01
CA ARG A 81 10.01 -13.22 8.99
C ARG A 81 9.28 -13.82 7.79
N VAL A 82 8.76 -12.97 6.89
CA VAL A 82 8.03 -13.35 5.67
C VAL A 82 8.87 -12.97 4.46
N GLU A 83 9.23 -13.96 3.64
CA GLU A 83 10.12 -13.76 2.48
C GLU A 83 9.53 -12.77 1.46
N GLU A 84 8.21 -12.80 1.26
CA GLU A 84 7.50 -11.87 0.37
C GLU A 84 7.54 -10.42 0.87
N TYR A 85 7.71 -10.20 2.18
CA TYR A 85 7.90 -8.86 2.73
C TYR A 85 9.31 -8.34 2.45
N GLU A 86 10.34 -9.18 2.50
CA GLU A 86 11.69 -8.78 2.11
C GLU A 86 11.77 -8.40 0.63
N GLU A 87 11.05 -9.12 -0.25
CA GLU A 87 10.95 -8.73 -1.66
C GLU A 87 10.19 -7.40 -1.85
N LEU A 88 9.10 -7.17 -1.11
CA LEU A 88 8.41 -5.88 -1.07
C LEU A 88 9.38 -4.75 -0.66
N ARG A 89 10.10 -4.95 0.44
CA ARG A 89 11.06 -3.99 0.96
C ARG A 89 12.17 -3.69 -0.05
N ARG A 90 12.76 -4.73 -0.64
CA ARG A 90 13.82 -4.61 -1.65
C ARG A 90 13.37 -3.79 -2.85
N ARG A 91 12.14 -3.97 -3.32
CA ARG A 91 11.57 -3.18 -4.43
C ARG A 91 11.39 -1.71 -4.09
N ILE A 92 10.95 -1.42 -2.87
CA ILE A 92 10.77 -0.04 -2.41
C ILE A 92 12.14 0.65 -2.26
N GLU A 93 13.13 -0.04 -1.69
CA GLU A 93 14.50 0.47 -1.55
C GLU A 93 15.16 0.69 -2.92
N ASP A 94 15.05 -0.26 -3.85
CA ASP A 94 15.55 -0.12 -5.23
C ASP A 94 14.90 1.07 -5.96
N ALA A 95 13.58 1.23 -5.84
CA ALA A 95 12.86 2.37 -6.40
C ALA A 95 13.31 3.71 -5.76
N THR A 96 13.60 3.71 -4.47
CA THR A 96 14.11 4.89 -3.75
C THR A 96 15.48 5.29 -4.28
N LEU A 97 16.39 4.33 -4.43
CA LEU A 97 17.73 4.58 -4.99
C LEU A 97 17.66 5.10 -6.43
N LYS A 98 16.80 4.51 -7.27
CA LYS A 98 16.56 4.96 -8.65
C LYS A 98 15.94 6.35 -8.74
N SER A 99 15.09 6.70 -7.77
CA SER A 99 14.52 8.05 -7.69
C SER A 99 15.58 9.09 -7.33
N ILE A 100 16.50 8.76 -6.41
CA ILE A 100 17.63 9.62 -6.03
C ILE A 100 18.62 9.77 -7.20
N SER A 101 18.79 8.73 -8.02
CA SER A 101 19.62 8.78 -9.23
C SER A 101 18.93 9.42 -10.45
N ASN A 102 17.73 10.02 -10.30
CA ASN A 102 16.93 10.66 -11.36
C ASN A 102 16.50 9.73 -12.53
N GLU A 103 16.55 8.40 -12.38
CA GLU A 103 16.23 7.45 -13.47
C GLU A 103 14.77 6.97 -13.47
N LEU A 104 13.96 7.36 -12.49
CA LEU A 104 12.55 6.98 -12.47
C LEU A 104 11.78 7.75 -13.54
N SER A 105 11.91 7.33 -14.79
CA SER A 105 11.34 8.05 -15.91
C SER A 105 9.81 7.99 -15.86
N THR A 106 9.18 9.11 -16.18
CA THR A 106 7.73 9.22 -16.39
C THR A 106 7.19 8.11 -17.31
N ALA A 107 8.01 7.56 -18.21
CA ALA A 107 7.64 6.48 -19.11
C ALA A 107 7.39 5.14 -18.39
N GLU A 108 8.18 4.78 -17.37
CA GLU A 108 7.94 3.55 -16.58
C GLU A 108 6.64 3.65 -15.79
N PHE A 109 6.37 4.83 -15.22
CA PHE A 109 5.12 5.11 -14.50
C PHE A 109 3.90 5.12 -15.43
N VAL A 110 4.02 5.70 -16.63
CA VAL A 110 2.97 5.67 -17.65
C VAL A 110 2.73 4.25 -18.16
N ALA A 111 3.78 3.44 -18.33
CA ALA A 111 3.65 2.03 -18.67
C ALA A 111 2.92 1.25 -17.56
N PHE A 112 3.22 1.56 -16.30
CA PHE A 112 2.56 0.98 -15.14
C PHE A 112 1.06 1.35 -15.06
N LEU A 113 0.69 2.62 -15.24
CA LEU A 113 -0.71 3.05 -15.29
C LEU A 113 -1.47 2.42 -16.45
N LYS A 114 -0.83 2.28 -17.62
CA LYS A 114 -1.40 1.61 -18.80
C LYS A 114 -1.64 0.12 -18.55
N TYR A 115 -0.74 -0.57 -17.84
CA TYR A 115 -0.91 -1.97 -17.44
C TYR A 115 -2.20 -2.19 -16.63
N LYS A 116 -2.61 -1.22 -15.79
CA LYS A 116 -3.85 -1.29 -15.02
C LYS A 116 -5.11 -0.99 -15.82
N LYS A 117 -5.05 -0.08 -16.81
CA LYS A 117 -6.18 0.16 -17.73
C LYS A 117 -6.51 -1.05 -18.61
N GLY A 118 -5.56 -1.97 -18.82
CA GLY A 118 -5.73 -3.15 -19.68
C GLY A 118 -6.36 -4.39 -19.01
N LYS A 119 -6.67 -4.37 -17.71
CA LYS A 119 -7.42 -5.46 -17.05
C LYS A 119 -8.85 -5.00 -16.78
N PRO A 120 -9.90 -5.68 -17.29
CA PRO A 120 -11.27 -5.35 -16.92
C PRO A 120 -11.44 -5.60 -15.42
N SER A 121 -11.65 -4.54 -14.66
CA SER A 121 -12.05 -4.63 -13.27
C SER A 121 -13.53 -5.05 -13.23
N ASN A 122 -13.80 -6.30 -12.87
CA ASN A 122 -15.11 -6.71 -12.36
C ASN A 122 -15.33 -6.09 -10.97
N TYR A 123 -15.47 -4.77 -10.91
CA TYR A 123 -16.07 -4.07 -9.78
C TYR A 123 -17.36 -3.46 -10.29
N ASN A 124 -18.47 -4.09 -9.90
CA ASN A 124 -19.80 -3.55 -10.13
C ASN A 124 -19.87 -2.16 -9.49
N GLN A 125 -20.15 -1.15 -10.33
CA GLN A 125 -20.61 0.16 -9.89
C GLN A 125 -21.96 -0.01 -9.19
N GLY A 126 -21.91 -0.27 -7.89
CA GLY A 126 -23.05 -0.25 -6.98
C GLY A 126 -23.20 1.12 -6.34
N MET A 127 -23.88 2.02 -7.05
CA MET A 127 -24.92 2.90 -6.51
C MET A 127 -24.53 3.84 -5.34
N LEU A 128 -24.16 5.08 -5.65
CA LEU A 128 -24.64 6.24 -4.91
C LEU A 128 -25.88 6.74 -5.67
N LYS A 129 -27.08 6.44 -5.18
CA LYS A 129 -28.26 7.23 -5.49
C LYS A 129 -28.52 8.04 -4.24
N ASP A 130 -28.29 9.35 -4.37
CA ASP A 130 -28.64 10.33 -3.36
C ASP A 130 -30.13 10.19 -3.02
N THR A 131 -30.40 10.02 -1.74
CA THR A 131 -31.74 10.19 -1.14
C THR A 131 -31.58 11.23 -0.06
N THR A 132 -31.88 12.48 -0.41
CA THR A 132 -32.29 13.50 0.55
C THR A 132 -33.78 13.74 0.39
N SER A 133 -34.43 13.80 1.55
CA SER A 133 -35.86 13.97 1.82
C SER A 133 -36.51 15.16 1.14
#